data_AF-A0A2D4KFP5-F1
#
_entry.id   AF-A0A2D4KFP5-F1
#
_cell.length_a   1.000
_cell.length_b   1.000
_cell.length_c   1.000
_cell.angle_alpha   90.00
_cell.angle_beta   90.00
_cell.angle_gamma   90.00
#
_symmetry.space_group_name_H-M   'P 1'
#
loop_
_entity.id
_entity.type
_entity.pdbx_description
1 polymer ?
#
loop_
_entity_poly.entity_id
_entity_poly.type
_entity_poly.pdbx_seq_one_letter_code
_entity_poly.pdbx_strand_id
1 'polypeptide(L)'
;DNACEKTSFMFLRQELPVRLANIMKEISLLPDNLLKTPSVQLVQSWYVQSLQEILDFKDKNADDTEAVCCFKDTVITIRNRHNDVIPTMAQGVIEYKDNYGVDPVTSQNVQYFLDRFFMSRISIRMLLNQHTLLFGGNVEVNPAHPKHIGSIDPKCNVVEVIKGTFRQTW
;
A
#
# COMPACT_ATOMS: atom_id res chain seq x y z
N ASP A 1 26.67 3.84 -2.00
CA ASP A 1 25.63 4.63 -2.69
C ASP A 1 24.52 4.97 -1.72
N ASN A 2 24.51 6.22 -1.24
CA ASN A 2 23.60 6.68 -0.19
C ASN A 2 22.18 6.84 -0.74
N ALA A 3 21.19 6.37 0.00
CA ALA A 3 19.79 6.69 -0.24
C ALA A 3 19.58 8.22 -0.15
N CYS A 4 18.81 8.80 -1.08
CA CYS A 4 18.54 10.24 -1.13
C CYS A 4 17.04 10.51 -0.93
N GLU A 5 16.70 11.19 0.17
CA GLU A 5 15.32 11.52 0.54
C GLU A 5 14.66 12.41 -0.52
N LYS A 6 15.36 13.44 -1.01
CA LYS A 6 14.88 14.36 -2.05
C LYS A 6 14.51 13.62 -3.34
N THR A 7 15.36 12.70 -3.80
CA THR A 7 15.06 11.88 -4.99
C THR A 7 13.87 10.96 -4.75
N SER A 8 13.79 10.35 -3.56
CA SER A 8 12.67 9.49 -3.19
C SER A 8 11.35 10.27 -3.14
N PHE A 9 11.34 11.46 -2.54
CA PHE A 9 10.21 12.39 -2.53
C PHE A 9 9.74 12.73 -3.95
N MET A 10 10.66 13.16 -4.82
CA MET A 10 10.35 13.54 -6.20
C MET A 10 9.74 12.39 -7.01
N PHE A 11 10.22 11.16 -6.78
CA PHE A 11 9.67 9.98 -7.42
C PHE A 11 8.27 9.65 -6.87
N LEU A 12 8.12 9.54 -5.54
CA LEU A 12 6.90 9.05 -4.92
C LEU A 12 5.71 10.01 -5.06
N ARG A 13 5.94 11.32 -5.02
CA ARG A 13 4.87 12.30 -5.23
C ARG A 13 4.24 12.22 -6.63
N GLN A 14 4.96 11.64 -7.60
CA GLN A 14 4.46 11.41 -8.97
C GLN A 14 3.93 9.99 -9.14
N GLU A 15 4.65 8.99 -8.60
CA GLU A 15 4.32 7.58 -8.78
C GLU A 15 3.11 7.12 -7.95
N LEU A 16 2.99 7.59 -6.70
CA LEU A 16 1.89 7.18 -5.81
C LEU A 16 0.52 7.61 -6.36
N PRO A 17 0.30 8.85 -6.84
CA PRO A 17 -0.98 9.23 -7.44
C PRO A 17 -1.37 8.35 -8.62
N VAL A 18 -0.42 7.98 -9.49
CA VAL A 18 -0.67 7.11 -10.64
C VAL A 18 -1.16 5.73 -10.18
N ARG A 19 -0.46 5.11 -9.21
CA ARG A 19 -0.86 3.79 -8.70
C ARG A 19 -2.19 3.83 -7.95
N LEU A 20 -2.42 4.85 -7.13
CA LEU A 20 -3.68 5.06 -6.41
C LEU A 20 -4.85 5.28 -7.37
N ALA A 21 -4.68 6.11 -8.41
CA ALA A 21 -5.72 6.36 -9.41
C ALA A 21 -6.03 5.09 -10.22
N ASN A 22 -5.01 4.33 -10.63
CA ASN A 22 -5.20 3.08 -11.35
C ASN A 22 -6.02 2.08 -10.53
N ILE A 23 -5.71 1.92 -9.24
CA ILE A 23 -6.48 0.98 -8.42
C ILE A 23 -7.89 1.47 -8.12
N MET A 24 -8.08 2.77 -7.90
CA MET A 24 -9.43 3.35 -7.79
C MET A 24 -10.26 3.06 -9.05
N LYS A 25 -9.64 3.16 -10.23
CA LYS A 25 -10.30 2.82 -11.49
C LYS A 25 -10.65 1.34 -11.55
N GLU A 26 -9.76 0.45 -11.14
CA GLU A 26 -10.06 -0.99 -11.08
C GLU A 26 -11.21 -1.30 -10.13
N ILE A 27 -11.24 -0.69 -8.94
CA ILE A 27 -12.35 -0.86 -7.99
C ILE A 27 -13.65 -0.41 -8.65
N SER A 28 -13.66 0.71 -9.38
CA SER A 28 -14.86 1.22 -10.07
C SER A 28 -15.40 0.31 -11.18
N LEU A 29 -14.65 -0.74 -11.58
CA LEU A 29 -15.08 -1.74 -12.56
C LEU A 29 -15.67 -3.00 -11.91
N LEU A 30 -15.72 -3.07 -10.58
CA LEU A 30 -16.42 -4.13 -9.88
C LEU A 30 -17.93 -4.09 -10.14
N PRO A 31 -18.64 -5.22 -9.99
CA PRO A 31 -20.10 -5.26 -10.09
C PRO A 31 -20.75 -4.25 -9.13
N ASP A 32 -21.79 -3.55 -9.58
CA ASP A 32 -22.48 -2.49 -8.80
C ASP A 32 -22.91 -2.95 -7.40
N ASN A 33 -23.38 -4.19 -7.28
CA ASN A 33 -23.81 -4.75 -5.99
C ASN A 33 -22.64 -4.99 -5.03
N LEU A 34 -21.45 -5.31 -5.55
CA LEU A 34 -20.22 -5.41 -4.75
C LEU A 34 -19.69 -4.01 -4.40
N LEU A 35 -19.77 -3.05 -5.33
CA LEU A 35 -19.41 -1.66 -5.07
C LEU A 35 -20.24 -0.99 -3.98
N LYS A 36 -21.49 -1.42 -3.81
CA LYS A 36 -22.42 -0.90 -2.81
C LYS A 36 -22.21 -1.47 -1.42
N THR A 37 -21.38 -2.50 -1.25
CA THR A 37 -21.20 -3.05 0.09
C THR A 37 -20.42 -2.06 0.97
N PRO A 38 -20.78 -1.91 2.26
CA PRO A 38 -20.15 -0.91 3.13
C PRO A 38 -18.63 -1.06 3.21
N SER A 39 -18.13 -2.29 3.21
CA SER A 39 -16.70 -2.56 3.28
C SER A 39 -15.94 -2.09 2.02
N VAL A 40 -16.49 -2.28 0.82
CA VAL A 40 -15.86 -1.79 -0.43
C VAL A 40 -15.88 -0.26 -0.48
N GLN A 41 -16.98 0.37 -0.06
CA GLN A 41 -17.09 1.83 0.01
C GLN A 41 -16.07 2.43 1.00
N LEU A 42 -15.86 1.78 2.14
CA LEU A 42 -14.84 2.19 3.11
C LEU A 42 -13.44 2.15 2.48
N VAL A 43 -13.10 1.07 1.78
CA VAL A 43 -11.81 0.97 1.06
C VAL A 43 -11.68 2.07 0.01
N GLN A 44 -12.73 2.33 -0.78
CA GLN A 44 -12.72 3.43 -1.76
C GLN A 44 -12.43 4.78 -1.09
N SER A 45 -13.07 5.07 0.04
CA SER A 45 -12.85 6.32 0.78
C SER A 45 -11.40 6.49 1.21
N TRP A 46 -10.74 5.41 1.65
CA TRP A 46 -9.33 5.44 2.03
C TRP A 46 -8.41 5.75 0.85
N TYR A 47 -8.68 5.17 -0.32
CA TYR A 47 -7.92 5.46 -1.54
C TYR A 47 -8.12 6.91 -2.01
N VAL A 48 -9.36 7.41 -2.00
CA VAL A 48 -9.67 8.81 -2.35
C VAL A 48 -8.92 9.77 -1.42
N GLN A 49 -9.03 9.57 -0.11
CA GLN A 49 -8.36 10.42 0.87
C GLN A 49 -6.83 10.39 0.68
N SER A 50 -6.26 9.21 0.47
CA SER A 50 -4.81 9.07 0.29
C SER A 50 -4.33 9.73 -1.01
N LEU A 51 -5.12 9.68 -2.07
CA LEU A 51 -4.81 10.35 -3.32
C LEU A 51 -4.84 11.88 -3.14
N GLN A 52 -5.87 12.42 -2.48
CA GLN A 52 -5.98 13.85 -2.20
C GLN A 52 -4.77 14.35 -1.40
N GLU A 53 -4.42 13.66 -0.31
CA GLU A 53 -3.29 14.02 0.54
C GLU A 53 -1.95 14.00 -0.20
N ILE A 54 -1.72 13.05 -1.14
CA ILE A 54 -0.48 13.04 -1.93
C ILE A 54 -0.47 14.14 -3.00
N LEU A 55 -1.62 14.46 -3.59
CA LEU A 55 -1.73 15.47 -4.63
C LEU A 55 -1.33 16.87 -4.13
N ASP A 56 -1.47 17.14 -2.84
CA ASP A 56 -0.98 18.39 -2.21
C ASP A 56 0.53 18.60 -2.40
N PHE A 57 1.29 17.55 -2.70
CA PHE A 57 2.75 17.60 -2.89
C PHE A 57 3.17 17.62 -4.37
N LYS A 58 2.23 17.55 -5.32
CA LYS A 58 2.51 17.39 -6.75
C LYS A 58 3.42 18.48 -7.31
N ASP A 59 3.20 19.73 -6.90
CA ASP A 59 3.92 20.89 -7.45
C ASP A 59 4.99 21.45 -6.50
N LYS A 60 5.22 20.80 -5.34
CA LYS A 60 6.23 21.25 -4.36
C LYS A 60 7.67 21.03 -4.86
N ASN A 61 8.68 21.58 -4.20
CA ASN A 61 10.08 21.37 -4.60
C ASN A 61 10.78 20.44 -3.58
N ALA A 62 11.74 19.62 -4.01
CA ALA A 62 12.58 18.83 -3.12
C ALA A 62 13.53 19.67 -2.25
N ASP A 63 13.77 20.93 -2.62
CA ASP A 63 14.54 21.88 -1.80
C ASP A 63 13.70 22.51 -0.67
N ASP A 64 12.37 22.40 -0.74
CA ASP A 64 11.47 22.77 0.34
C ASP A 64 11.51 21.69 1.43
N THR A 65 12.29 21.94 2.47
CA THR A 65 12.51 20.99 3.56
C THR A 65 11.24 20.76 4.38
N GLU A 66 10.37 21.76 4.50
CA GLU A 66 9.08 21.61 5.18
C GLU A 66 8.17 20.69 4.37
N ALA A 67 8.10 20.86 3.04
CA ALA A 67 7.35 19.98 2.16
C ALA A 67 7.82 18.52 2.25
N VAL A 68 9.14 18.29 2.23
CA VAL A 68 9.71 16.92 2.34
C VAL A 68 9.37 16.31 3.69
N CYS A 69 9.49 17.08 4.78
CA CYS A 69 9.14 16.61 6.12
C CYS A 69 7.65 16.27 6.24
N CYS A 70 6.76 17.15 5.78
CA CYS A 70 5.32 16.89 5.77
C CYS A 70 4.97 15.67 4.91
N PHE A 71 5.62 15.50 3.76
CA PHE A 71 5.37 14.35 2.88
C PHE A 71 5.67 13.03 3.57
N LYS A 72 6.78 12.95 4.32
CA LYS A 72 7.15 11.79 5.11
C LYS A 72 6.04 11.41 6.10
N ASP A 73 5.50 12.38 6.83
CA ASP A 73 4.42 12.14 7.80
C ASP A 73 3.11 11.71 7.10
N THR A 74 2.81 12.30 5.95
CA THR A 74 1.68 11.89 5.09
C THR A 74 1.85 10.44 4.62
N VAL A 75 3.04 10.04 4.16
CA VAL A 75 3.35 8.67 3.72
C VAL A 75 3.16 7.67 4.87
N ILE A 76 3.60 8.00 6.08
CA ILE A 76 3.39 7.17 7.28
C ILE A 76 1.89 7.01 7.56
N THR A 77 1.15 8.11 7.49
CA THR A 77 -0.31 8.14 7.73
C THR A 77 -1.04 7.26 6.72
N ILE A 78 -0.73 7.39 5.42
CA ILE A 78 -1.32 6.56 4.36
C ILE A 78 -1.00 5.09 4.56
N ARG A 79 0.26 4.75 4.87
CA ARG A 79 0.67 3.37 5.14
C ARG A 79 -0.16 2.76 6.27
N ASN A 80 -0.38 3.50 7.35
CA ASN A 80 -1.13 3.04 8.52
C ASN A 80 -2.63 2.91 8.21
N ARG A 81 -3.23 3.90 7.53
CA ARG A 81 -4.63 3.86 7.07
C ARG A 81 -4.91 2.61 6.23
N HIS A 82 -3.96 2.22 5.39
CA HIS A 82 -4.13 1.10 4.47
C HIS A 82 -3.88 -0.27 5.10
N ASN A 83 -3.58 -0.40 6.40
CA ASN A 83 -3.28 -1.68 7.04
C ASN A 83 -4.41 -2.70 6.89
N ASP A 84 -5.66 -2.26 7.08
CA ASP A 84 -6.83 -3.15 7.09
C ASP A 84 -7.55 -3.28 5.74
N VAL A 85 -6.98 -2.71 4.67
CA VAL A 85 -7.56 -2.79 3.32
C VAL A 85 -7.83 -4.23 2.87
N ILE A 86 -6.96 -5.19 3.22
CA ILE A 86 -7.14 -6.60 2.84
C ILE A 86 -8.31 -7.24 3.59
N PRO A 87 -8.33 -7.28 4.94
CA PRO A 87 -9.46 -7.86 5.65
C PRO A 87 -10.77 -7.13 5.35
N THR A 88 -10.76 -5.80 5.18
CA THR A 88 -11.97 -5.05 4.81
C THR A 88 -12.44 -5.39 3.39
N MET A 89 -11.55 -5.48 2.39
CA MET A 89 -11.96 -5.90 1.04
C MET A 89 -12.53 -7.33 1.05
N ALA A 90 -11.92 -8.24 1.81
CA ALA A 90 -12.43 -9.60 1.98
C ALA A 90 -13.84 -9.60 2.60
N GLN A 91 -14.07 -8.76 3.62
CA GLN A 91 -15.39 -8.58 4.22
C GLN A 91 -16.42 -8.08 3.18
N GLY A 92 -16.04 -7.19 2.27
CA GLY A 92 -16.91 -6.75 1.19
C GLY A 92 -17.32 -7.87 0.23
N VAL A 93 -16.40 -8.78 -0.08
CA VAL A 93 -16.72 -9.97 -0.90
C VAL A 93 -17.65 -10.93 -0.15
N ILE A 94 -17.50 -11.07 1.17
CA ILE A 94 -18.42 -11.87 2.01
C ILE A 94 -19.81 -11.23 2.04
N GLU A 95 -19.90 -9.92 2.30
CA GLU A 95 -21.16 -9.15 2.27
C GLU A 95 -21.89 -9.32 0.94
N TYR A 96 -21.15 -9.31 -0.18
CA TYR A 96 -21.72 -9.54 -1.49
C TYR A 96 -22.27 -10.97 -1.65
N LYS A 97 -21.45 -11.97 -1.28
CA LYS A 97 -21.83 -13.38 -1.36
C LYS A 97 -23.09 -13.69 -0.55
N ASP A 98 -23.21 -13.15 0.66
CA ASP A 98 -24.32 -13.43 1.56
C ASP A 98 -25.64 -12.81 1.07
N ASN A 99 -25.58 -11.65 0.40
CA ASN A 99 -26.77 -10.92 -0.06
C ASN A 99 -27.22 -11.29 -1.48
N TYR A 100 -26.30 -11.67 -2.36
CA TYR A 100 -26.60 -11.85 -3.80
C TYR A 100 -26.31 -13.26 -4.31
N GLY A 101 -25.69 -14.12 -3.49
CA GLY A 101 -25.16 -15.40 -3.96
C GLY A 101 -23.95 -15.19 -4.88
N VAL A 102 -23.50 -16.28 -5.50
CA VAL A 102 -22.30 -16.28 -6.34
C VAL A 102 -22.56 -17.13 -7.58
N ASP A 103 -22.38 -16.54 -8.75
CA ASP A 103 -22.33 -17.26 -10.02
C ASP A 103 -20.87 -17.41 -10.52
N PRO A 104 -20.58 -18.37 -11.42
CA PRO A 104 -19.22 -18.63 -11.90
C PRO A 104 -18.58 -17.43 -12.62
N VAL A 105 -19.35 -16.64 -13.36
CA VAL A 105 -18.83 -15.48 -14.11
C VAL A 105 -18.42 -14.38 -13.14
N THR A 106 -19.26 -14.07 -12.16
CA THR A 106 -18.93 -13.08 -11.14
C THR A 106 -17.71 -13.51 -10.31
N SER A 107 -17.63 -14.79 -9.94
CA SER A 107 -16.45 -15.33 -9.24
C SER A 107 -15.16 -15.11 -10.01
N GLN A 108 -15.16 -15.39 -11.32
CA GLN A 108 -13.97 -15.18 -12.16
C GLN A 108 -13.58 -13.70 -12.24
N ASN A 109 -14.55 -12.80 -12.38
CA ASN A 109 -14.31 -11.36 -12.43
C ASN A 109 -13.77 -10.81 -11.10
N VAL A 110 -14.34 -11.26 -9.97
CA VAL A 110 -13.88 -10.88 -8.64
C VAL A 110 -12.46 -11.41 -8.39
N GLN A 111 -12.17 -12.67 -8.75
CA GLN A 111 -10.82 -13.23 -8.62
C GLN A 111 -9.80 -12.42 -9.42
N TYR A 112 -10.09 -12.15 -10.70
CA TYR A 112 -9.23 -11.36 -11.56
C TYR A 112 -8.94 -9.96 -10.99
N PHE A 113 -9.98 -9.31 -10.45
CA PHE A 113 -9.83 -8.03 -9.75
C PHE A 113 -8.96 -8.17 -8.51
N LEU A 114 -9.21 -9.16 -7.64
CA LEU A 114 -8.49 -9.34 -6.39
C LEU A 114 -6.99 -9.58 -6.62
N ASP A 115 -6.63 -10.36 -7.65
CA ASP A 115 -5.23 -10.60 -8.00
C ASP A 115 -4.51 -9.29 -8.35
N ARG A 116 -5.13 -8.46 -9.19
CA ARG A 116 -4.59 -7.15 -9.58
C ARG A 116 -4.57 -6.17 -8.41
N PHE A 117 -5.63 -6.16 -7.60
CA PHE A 117 -5.75 -5.31 -6.43
C PHE A 117 -4.68 -5.61 -5.38
N PHE A 118 -4.44 -6.90 -5.09
CA PHE A 118 -3.42 -7.30 -4.15
C PHE A 118 -2.01 -7.04 -4.67
N MET A 119 -1.74 -7.29 -5.95
CA MET A 119 -0.45 -6.94 -6.56
C MET A 119 -0.18 -5.43 -6.54
N SER A 120 -1.17 -4.62 -6.90
CA SER A 120 -1.08 -3.16 -6.82
C SER A 120 -0.78 -2.72 -5.39
N ARG A 121 -1.52 -3.25 -4.40
CA ARG A 121 -1.32 -2.91 -2.98
C ARG A 121 0.05 -3.34 -2.46
N ILE A 122 0.55 -4.53 -2.82
CA ILE A 122 1.90 -4.97 -2.46
C ILE A 122 2.93 -3.97 -2.97
N SER A 123 2.77 -3.52 -4.22
CA SER A 123 3.69 -2.55 -4.83
C SER A 123 3.66 -1.18 -4.14
N ILE A 124 2.47 -0.67 -3.80
CA ILE A 124 2.32 0.60 -3.08
C ILE A 124 2.92 0.47 -1.69
N ARG A 125 2.60 -0.60 -0.96
CA ARG A 125 3.16 -0.85 0.39
C ARG A 125 4.68 -0.99 0.35
N MET A 126 5.25 -1.59 -0.70
CA MET A 126 6.70 -1.65 -0.90
C MET A 126 7.30 -0.25 -0.99
N LEU A 127 6.74 0.63 -1.83
CA LEU A 127 7.21 2.01 -1.97
C LEU A 127 7.11 2.82 -0.67
N LEU A 128 5.95 2.77 0.01
CA LEU A 128 5.74 3.46 1.29
C LEU A 128 6.69 2.92 2.37
N ASN A 129 6.87 1.60 2.46
CA ASN A 129 7.77 0.98 3.43
C ASN A 129 9.22 1.36 3.17
N GLN A 130 9.68 1.37 1.92
CA GLN A 130 11.05 1.75 1.59
C GLN A 130 11.35 3.18 2.01
N HIS A 131 10.48 4.13 1.66
CA HIS A 131 10.65 5.53 2.06
C HIS A 131 10.65 5.68 3.58
N THR A 132 9.69 5.07 4.27
CA THR A 132 9.55 5.22 5.72
C THR A 132 10.61 4.48 6.53
N LEU A 133 11.14 3.36 6.04
CA LEU A 133 12.23 2.67 6.73
C LEU A 133 13.59 3.35 6.52
N LEU A 134 13.78 4.05 5.40
CA LEU A 134 15.02 4.77 5.11
C LEU A 134 15.04 6.18 5.69
N PHE A 135 13.89 6.86 5.77
CA PHE A 135 13.82 8.29 6.13
C PHE A 135 12.84 8.61 7.27
N GLY A 136 12.06 7.62 7.75
CA GLY A 136 10.95 7.82 8.69
C GLY A 136 11.32 7.90 10.18
N GLY A 137 12.58 7.66 10.55
CA GLY A 137 13.02 7.66 11.95
C GLY A 137 14.19 8.62 12.22
N ASN A 138 14.37 9.00 13.48
CA ASN A 138 15.54 9.76 13.94
C ASN A 138 16.83 8.88 14.02
N VAL A 139 16.72 7.62 13.63
CA VAL A 139 17.82 6.65 13.62
C VAL A 139 18.02 6.21 12.17
N GLU A 140 19.22 6.46 11.63
CA GLU A 140 19.58 6.15 10.23
C GLU A 140 19.49 4.66 9.89
N VAL A 141 19.41 3.80 10.91
CA VAL A 141 19.48 2.35 10.79
C VAL A 141 18.33 1.73 11.58
N ASN A 142 17.54 0.87 10.93
CA ASN A 142 16.48 0.11 11.60
C ASN A 142 17.07 -0.76 12.73
N PRO A 143 16.74 -0.52 14.01
CA PRO A 143 17.35 -1.23 15.13
C PRO A 143 17.00 -2.72 15.16
N ALA A 144 15.86 -3.13 14.58
CA ALA A 144 15.50 -4.54 14.47
C ALA A 144 16.33 -5.27 13.40
N HIS A 145 16.71 -4.58 12.32
CA HIS A 145 17.42 -5.16 11.18
C HIS A 145 18.46 -4.18 10.60
N PRO A 146 19.59 -3.96 11.30
CA PRO A 146 20.52 -2.90 10.94
C PRO A 146 21.30 -3.12 9.63
N LYS A 147 21.23 -4.33 9.06
CA LYS A 147 21.87 -4.68 7.79
C LYS A 147 20.94 -4.55 6.59
N HIS A 148 19.66 -4.26 6.81
CA HIS A 148 18.69 -4.12 5.74
C HIS A 148 18.75 -2.72 5.12
N ILE A 149 18.47 -2.65 3.82
CA ILE A 149 18.24 -1.40 3.11
C ILE A 149 16.72 -1.25 2.99
N GLY A 150 16.14 -0.44 3.86
CA GLY A 150 14.69 -0.39 4.04
C GLY A 150 14.15 -1.76 4.44
N SER A 151 13.26 -2.33 3.60
CA SER A 151 12.72 -3.68 3.79
C SER A 151 13.47 -4.79 3.02
N ILE A 152 14.63 -4.50 2.42
CA ILE A 152 15.40 -5.46 1.63
C ILE A 152 16.62 -5.94 2.43
N ASP A 153 16.73 -7.26 2.60
CA ASP A 153 17.95 -7.90 3.09
C ASP A 153 18.86 -8.26 1.90
N PRO A 154 19.99 -7.55 1.68
CA PRO A 154 20.90 -7.84 0.58
C PRO A 154 21.64 -9.18 0.74
N LYS A 155 21.63 -9.78 1.94
CA LYS A 155 22.28 -11.05 2.26
C LYS A 155 21.27 -12.06 2.83
N CYS A 156 20.04 -12.01 2.33
CA CYS A 156 18.95 -12.86 2.76
C CYS A 156 19.35 -14.34 2.76
N ASN A 157 19.37 -14.94 3.95
CA ASN A 157 19.58 -16.38 4.11
C ASN A 157 18.22 -17.08 4.07
N VAL A 158 17.89 -17.65 2.91
CA VAL A 158 16.63 -18.35 2.66
C VAL A 158 16.37 -19.47 3.67
N VAL A 159 17.42 -20.19 4.11
CA VAL A 159 17.28 -21.28 5.09
C VAL A 159 16.82 -20.74 6.45
N GLU A 160 17.37 -19.62 6.89
CA GLU A 160 16.96 -19.00 8.17
C GLU A 160 15.57 -18.39 8.10
N VAL A 161 15.15 -17.87 6.95
CA VAL A 161 13.77 -17.41 6.72
C VAL A 161 12.80 -18.58 6.92
N ILE A 162 13.06 -19.73 6.28
CA ILE A 162 12.22 -20.93 6.40
C ILE A 162 12.12 -21.40 7.86
N LYS A 163 13.27 -21.51 8.56
CA LYS A 163 13.29 -21.91 9.98
C LYS A 163 12.55 -20.90 10.87
N GLY A 164 12.67 -19.61 10.57
CA GLY A 164 11.96 -18.55 11.27
C GLY A 164 10.44 -18.71 11.17
N THR A 165 9.93 -18.93 9.96
CA THR A 165 8.49 -19.15 9.73
C THR A 165 7.97 -20.40 10.42
N PHE A 166 8.75 -21.49 10.41
CA PHE A 166 8.35 -22.74 11.08
C PHE A 166 8.13 -22.53 12.59
N ARG A 167 9.02 -21.80 13.27
CA ARG A 167 8.92 -21.52 14.72
C ARG A 167 7.78 -20.57 15.14
N GLN A 168 7.17 -19.85 14.20
CA GLN A 168 6.04 -18.94 14.50
C GLN A 168 4.68 -19.60 14.26
N THR A 169 4.66 -20.67 13.46
CA THR A 169 3.43 -21.36 13.05
C THR A 169 3.17 -22.61 13.88
N TRP A 170 4.19 -23.10 14.59
CA TRP A 170 4.19 -24.28 15.46
C TRP A 170 4.92 -23.94 16.77
#